data_AF-A0A699X0S4-F1
#
_entry.id   AF-A0A699X0S4-F1
#
_cell.length_a   1.000
_cell.length_b   1.000
_cell.length_c   1.000
_cell.angle_alpha   90.00
_cell.angle_beta   90.00
_cell.angle_gamma   90.00
#
_symmetry.space_group_name_H-M   'P 1'
#
loop_
_entity.id
_entity.type
_entity.pdbx_description
1 polymer ?
#
loop_
_entity_poly.entity_id
_entity_poly.type
_entity_poly.pdbx_seq_one_letter_code
_entity_poly.pdbx_strand_id
1 'polypeptide(L)'
;LICQQVKIEHQRASGLLQPLDIPVWKRDEISMDFVTGLPRTQRRHDAIWVVVDRLTRSAHFLPIRKDYPVSKLEETFQQEIVRLHGTPSAIVSDRDPRFASR
;
A
#
# COMPACT_ATOMS: atom_id res chain seq x y z
N LEU A 1 -36.86 -8.16 -21.17
CA LEU A 1 -36.31 -7.86 -19.81
C LEU A 1 -35.20 -8.83 -19.42
N ILE A 2 -35.35 -10.15 -19.59
CA ILE A 2 -34.29 -11.15 -19.30
C ILE A 2 -33.02 -10.93 -20.16
N CYS A 3 -33.15 -10.72 -21.48
CA CYS A 3 -31.98 -10.53 -22.35
C CYS A 3 -31.10 -9.31 -22.02
N GLN A 4 -31.65 -8.23 -21.46
CA GLN A 4 -30.86 -7.05 -21.09
C GLN A 4 -30.11 -7.23 -19.77
N GLN A 5 -30.57 -8.12 -18.89
CA GLN A 5 -29.89 -8.43 -17.63
C GLN A 5 -28.67 -9.34 -17.82
N VAL A 6 -28.66 -10.14 -18.89
CA VAL A 6 -27.56 -11.09 -19.19
C VAL A 6 -26.57 -10.51 -20.22
N LYS A 7 -27.00 -9.52 -21.01
CA LYS A 7 -26.15 -8.87 -22.02
C LYS A 7 -25.44 -7.67 -21.39
N ILE A 8 -24.25 -7.93 -20.85
CA ILE A 8 -23.39 -6.90 -20.26
C ILE A 8 -22.90 -5.97 -21.38
N GLU A 9 -23.07 -4.67 -21.19
CA GLU A 9 -22.47 -3.65 -22.06
C GLU A 9 -20.96 -3.63 -21.84
N HIS A 10 -20.20 -4.17 -22.79
CA HIS A 10 -18.74 -4.27 -22.69
C HIS A 10 -18.00 -2.98 -23.10
N GLN A 11 -18.73 -1.97 -23.54
CA GLN A 11 -18.17 -0.67 -23.96
C GLN A 11 -18.68 0.44 -23.04
N ARG A 12 -18.27 0.38 -21.77
CA ARG A 12 -18.42 1.54 -20.90
C ARG A 12 -17.42 2.60 -21.36
N ALA A 13 -17.85 3.85 -21.51
CA ALA A 13 -16.92 4.94 -21.83
C ALA A 13 -15.79 4.97 -20.79
N SER A 14 -14.54 4.88 -21.24
CA SER A 14 -13.38 4.98 -20.34
C SER A 14 -13.41 6.34 -19.65
N GLY A 15 -13.50 6.33 -18.32
CA GLY A 15 -13.39 7.55 -17.53
C GLY A 15 -11.96 8.10 -17.54
N LEU A 16 -11.82 9.40 -17.30
CA LEU A 16 -10.51 10.00 -17.07
C LEU A 16 -9.97 9.56 -15.71
N LEU A 17 -8.67 9.25 -15.63
CA LEU A 17 -7.99 9.02 -14.36
C LEU A 17 -7.97 10.33 -13.56
N GLN A 18 -8.18 10.23 -12.25
CA GLN A 18 -8.04 11.35 -11.31
C GLN A 18 -6.77 11.12 -10.47
N PRO A 19 -5.60 11.61 -10.92
CA PRO A 19 -4.37 11.47 -10.15
C PRO A 19 -4.42 12.37 -8.91
N LEU A 20 -3.74 11.93 -7.86
CA LEU A 20 -3.47 12.75 -6.68
C LEU A 20 -2.45 13.85 -7.02
N ASP A 21 -2.53 14.97 -6.30
CA ASP A 21 -1.58 16.06 -6.44
C ASP A 21 -0.14 15.60 -6.16
N ILE A 22 0.80 16.23 -6.85
CA ILE A 22 2.23 15.93 -6.72
C ILE A 22 2.72 16.56 -5.40
N PRO A 23 3.34 15.77 -4.50
CA PRO A 23 3.89 16.31 -3.25
C PRO A 23 4.97 17.36 -3.52
N VAL A 24 5.04 18.38 -2.66
CA VAL A 24 6.02 19.48 -2.79
C VAL A 24 7.41 19.05 -2.33
N TRP A 25 7.49 18.15 -1.35
CA TRP A 25 8.74 17.78 -0.71
C TRP A 25 8.98 16.27 -0.68
N LYS A 26 10.25 15.87 -0.73
CA LYS A 26 10.66 14.46 -0.68
C LYS A 26 10.45 13.89 0.72
N ARG A 27 10.05 12.62 0.81
CA ARG A 27 9.79 11.87 2.05
C ARG A 27 8.70 12.47 2.93
N ASP A 28 7.95 13.42 2.40
CA ASP A 28 6.84 14.07 3.10
C ASP A 28 5.58 13.23 2.97
N GLU A 29 5.24 12.83 1.75
CA GLU A 29 4.11 11.96 1.47
C GLU A 29 4.57 10.61 0.90
N ILE A 30 4.03 9.54 1.46
CA ILE A 30 4.38 8.17 1.07
C ILE A 30 3.14 7.39 0.63
N SER A 31 3.36 6.38 -0.21
CA SER A 31 2.36 5.37 -0.53
C SER A 31 2.79 4.01 -0.02
N MET A 32 1.85 3.24 0.53
CA MET A 32 2.11 1.91 1.10
C MET A 32 1.26 0.83 0.46
N ASP A 33 1.83 -0.37 0.35
CA ASP A 33 1.13 -1.56 -0.14
C ASP A 33 1.73 -2.85 0.45
N PHE A 34 0.95 -3.94 0.45
CA PHE A 34 1.40 -5.25 0.88
C PHE A 34 1.38 -6.25 -0.28
N VAL A 35 2.56 -6.76 -0.63
CA VAL A 35 2.67 -7.93 -1.50
C VAL A 35 2.60 -9.19 -0.64
N THR A 36 1.51 -9.95 -0.75
CA THR A 36 1.28 -11.18 0.03
C THR A 36 1.22 -12.42 -0.85
N GLY A 37 1.20 -13.61 -0.23
CA GLY A 37 1.14 -14.88 -0.98
C GLY A 37 2.49 -15.36 -1.51
N LEU A 38 3.59 -14.83 -0.97
CA LEU A 38 4.94 -15.22 -1.39
C LEU A 38 5.36 -16.55 -0.73
N PRO A 39 6.28 -17.30 -1.37
CA PRO A 39 6.90 -18.45 -0.72
C PRO A 39 7.57 -18.05 0.59
N ARG A 40 7.39 -18.89 1.61
CA ARG A 40 7.93 -18.61 2.95
C ARG A 40 9.45 -18.72 2.96
N THR A 41 10.13 -17.68 3.45
CA THR A 41 11.59 -17.68 3.64
C THR A 41 12.01 -18.53 4.84
N GLN A 42 13.31 -18.83 4.97
CA GLN A 42 13.87 -19.50 6.16
C GLN A 42 13.58 -18.73 7.46
N ARG A 43 13.55 -17.39 7.39
CA ARG A 43 13.17 -16.50 8.51
C ARG A 43 11.66 -16.36 8.69
N ARG A 44 10.88 -17.22 8.04
CA ARG A 44 9.43 -17.33 8.16
C ARG A 44 8.59 -16.17 7.61
N HIS A 45 9.18 -15.18 6.93
CA HIS A 45 8.47 -14.12 6.19
C HIS A 45 7.79 -14.68 4.94
N ASP A 46 6.58 -14.23 4.64
CA ASP A 46 5.74 -14.66 3.50
C ASP A 46 5.03 -13.47 2.80
N ALA A 47 5.43 -12.24 3.14
CA ALA A 47 4.93 -11.02 2.52
C ALA A 47 6.01 -9.92 2.52
N ILE A 48 5.82 -8.92 1.66
CA ILE A 48 6.65 -7.70 1.59
C ILE A 48 5.74 -6.50 1.83
N TRP A 49 6.13 -5.63 2.75
CA TRP A 49 5.53 -4.31 2.90
C TRP A 49 6.35 -3.30 2.11
N VAL A 50 5.69 -2.70 1.12
CA VAL A 50 6.28 -1.70 0.24
C VAL A 50 5.93 -0.32 0.76
N VAL A 51 6.93 0.53 0.95
CA VAL A 51 6.76 1.94 1.33
C VAL A 51 7.50 2.80 0.32
N VAL A 52 6.77 3.61 -0.44
CA VAL A 52 7.32 4.39 -1.57
C VAL A 52 7.13 5.87 -1.32
N ASP A 53 8.19 6.64 -1.50
CA ASP A 53 8.11 8.11 -1.55
C ASP A 53 7.35 8.55 -2.82
N ARG A 54 6.27 9.31 -2.66
CA ARG A 54 5.40 9.68 -3.78
C ARG A 54 6.09 10.60 -4.79
N LEU A 55 7.06 11.41 -4.35
CA LEU A 55 7.78 12.35 -5.21
C LEU A 55 8.94 11.70 -5.96
N THR A 56 9.90 11.12 -5.23
CA THR A 56 11.15 10.57 -5.80
C THR A 56 11.03 9.13 -6.26
N ARG A 57 9.94 8.44 -5.91
CA ARG A 57 9.72 7.00 -6.18
C ARG A 57 10.76 6.08 -5.53
N SER A 58 11.53 6.58 -4.57
CA SER A 58 12.41 5.74 -3.74
C SER A 58 11.55 4.82 -2.86
N ALA A 59 11.93 3.54 -2.75
CA ALA A 59 11.13 2.52 -2.09
C ALA A 59 11.90 1.77 -1.01
N HIS A 60 11.21 1.45 0.08
CA HIS A 60 11.64 0.49 1.09
C HIS A 60 10.83 -0.79 0.92
N PHE A 61 11.52 -1.93 0.93
CA PHE A 61 10.91 -3.26 0.87
C PHE A 61 11.18 -3.98 2.18
N LEU A 62 10.18 -4.04 3.04
CA LEU A 62 10.30 -4.62 4.37
C LEU A 62 9.77 -6.06 4.34
N PRO A 63 10.58 -7.08 4.69
CA PRO A 63 10.09 -8.44 4.81
C PRO A 63 9.18 -8.55 6.04
N ILE A 64 7.95 -9.00 5.84
CA ILE A 64 6.96 -9.16 6.91
C ILE A 64 6.31 -10.54 6.85
N ARG A 65 5.46 -10.82 7.85
CA ARG A 65 4.53 -11.93 7.76
C ARG A 65 3.12 -11.40 7.59
N LYS A 66 2.31 -12.10 6.79
CA LYS A 66 0.90 -11.73 6.57
C LYS A 66 0.07 -11.78 7.85
N ASP A 67 0.48 -12.59 8.82
CA ASP A 67 -0.19 -12.78 10.11
C ASP A 67 0.37 -11.92 11.25
N TYR A 68 1.21 -10.92 10.93
CA TYR A 68 1.62 -9.95 11.93
C TYR A 68 0.41 -9.15 12.44
N PRO A 69 0.29 -8.98 13.77
CA PRO A 69 -0.68 -8.05 14.32
C PRO A 69 -0.31 -6.63 13.91
N VAL A 70 -1.32 -5.74 13.85
CA VAL A 70 -1.13 -4.34 13.47
C VAL A 70 -0.10 -3.65 14.36
N SER A 71 -0.08 -3.94 15.67
CA SER A 71 0.93 -3.43 16.60
C SER A 71 2.37 -3.80 16.22
N LYS A 72 2.60 -4.98 15.63
CA LYS A 72 3.93 -5.37 15.14
C LYS A 72 4.30 -4.63 13.85
N LEU A 73 3.32 -4.37 13.01
CA LEU A 73 3.50 -3.55 11.81
C LEU A 73 3.84 -2.10 12.20
N GLU A 74 3.12 -1.51 13.15
CA GLU A 74 3.41 -0.17 13.69
C GLU A 74 4.85 -0.08 14.24
N GLU A 75 5.27 -1.04 15.07
CA GLU A 75 6.63 -1.09 15.59
C GLU A 75 7.67 -1.13 14.45
N THR A 76 7.41 -1.97 13.46
CA THR A 76 8.29 -2.13 12.28
C THR A 76 8.34 -0.83 11.46
N PHE A 77 7.21 -0.14 11.29
CA PHE A 77 7.14 1.13 10.59
C PHE A 77 7.92 2.23 11.33
N GLN A 78 7.79 2.29 12.65
CA GLN A 78 8.54 3.23 13.48
C GLN A 78 10.06 2.98 13.39
N GLN A 79 10.47 1.71 13.46
CA GLN A 79 11.89 1.31 13.44
C GLN A 79 12.54 1.47 12.06
N GLU A 80 11.83 1.13 10.99
CA GLU A 80 12.42 1.05 9.66
C GLU A 80 12.18 2.31 8.82
N ILE A 81 11.07 3.04 9.05
CA ILE A 81 10.72 4.23 8.25
C ILE A 81 10.86 5.50 9.09
N VAL A 82 10.12 5.63 10.19
CA VAL A 82 10.08 6.90 10.95
C VAL A 82 11.43 7.25 11.54
N ARG A 83 12.17 6.26 12.07
CA ARG A 83 13.53 6.47 12.57
C ARG A 83 14.48 7.04 11.52
N LEU A 84 14.34 6.66 10.25
CA LEU A 84 15.24 7.09 9.17
C LEU A 84 14.79 8.38 8.47
N HIS A 85 13.50 8.64 8.42
CA HIS A 85 12.91 9.67 7.55
C HIS A 85 12.01 10.67 8.25
N GLY A 86 11.69 10.45 9.53
CA GLY A 86 10.66 11.20 10.24
C GLY A 86 9.26 10.69 9.93
N THR A 87 8.27 11.35 10.52
CA THR A 87 6.86 11.01 10.31
C THR A 87 6.38 11.65 9.01
N PRO A 88 5.79 10.88 8.07
CA PRO A 88 5.20 11.45 6.86
C PRO A 88 3.98 12.32 7.21
N SER A 89 3.74 13.36 6.44
CA SER A 89 2.53 14.19 6.58
C SER A 89 1.28 13.48 6.05
N ALA A 90 1.42 12.63 5.03
CA ALA A 90 0.34 11.82 4.49
C ALA A 90 0.80 10.43 4.06
N ILE A 91 -0.10 9.46 4.22
CA ILE A 91 0.07 8.08 3.77
C ILE A 91 -1.09 7.73 2.84
N VAL A 92 -0.76 7.29 1.63
CA VAL A 92 -1.73 6.77 0.66
C VAL A 92 -1.62 5.24 0.63
N SER A 93 -2.67 4.54 1.02
CA SER A 93 -2.73 3.08 0.93
C SER A 93 -3.96 2.62 0.16
N ASP A 94 -4.03 1.33 -0.14
CA ASP A 94 -5.28 0.70 -0.51
C ASP A 94 -6.20 0.55 0.71
N ARG A 95 -7.32 -0.17 0.54
CA ARG A 95 -8.30 -0.43 1.60
C ARG A 95 -8.02 -1.74 2.33
N ASP A 96 -6.76 -2.17 2.43
CA ASP A 96 -6.42 -3.34 3.22
C ASP A 96 -6.83 -3.12 4.69
N PRO A 97 -7.55 -4.07 5.32
CA PRO A 97 -8.00 -3.94 6.71
C PRO A 97 -6.89 -3.64 7.71
N ARG A 98 -5.64 -4.00 7.41
CA ARG A 98 -4.48 -3.71 8.25
C ARG A 98 -4.18 -2.22 8.35
N PHE A 99 -4.53 -1.43 7.34
CA PHE A 99 -4.41 0.04 7.37
C PHE A 99 -5.63 0.74 7.97
N ALA A 100 -6.79 0.07 7.98
CA ALA A 100 -8.06 0.61 8.47
C ALA A 100 -8.43 0.12 9.89
N SER A 101 -7.55 -0.65 10.54
CA SER A 101 -7.75 -1.14 11.91
C SER A 101 -7.75 0.02 12.90
N ARG A 102 -8.57 -0.10 13.96
CA ARG A 102 -8.64 0.84 15.08
C ARG A 102 -7.76 0.42 16.24
#